data_AF-A0A522UB21-F1
#
_entry.id   AF-A0A522UB21-F1
#
_cell.length_a   1.000
_cell.length_b   1.000
_cell.length_c   1.000
_cell.angle_alpha   90.00
_cell.angle_beta   90.00
_cell.angle_gamma   90.00
#
_symmetry.space_group_name_H-M   'P 1'
#
loop_
_entity.id
_entity.type
_entity.pdbx_description
1 polymer ?
#
loop_
_entity_poly.entity_id
_entity_poly.type
_entity_poly.pdbx_seq_one_letter_code
_entity_poly.pdbx_strand_id
1 'polypeptide(L)' 'MEVTIDKNELYGLVKEAVREVLHEERFELFLKGIPFVSEEEMRDIENLYGEPSAKKEAVYSETIEI' A
#
# COMPACT_ATOMS: atom_id res chain seq x y z
N MET A 1 -33.13 20.03 13.21
CA MET A 1 -31.75 20.42 13.53
C MET A 1 -31.05 20.61 12.20
N GLU A 2 -30.69 21.84 11.86
CA GLU A 2 -30.06 22.17 10.58
C GLU A 2 -28.55 22.22 10.81
N VAL A 3 -27.81 21.31 10.15
CA VAL A 3 -26.35 21.28 10.24
C VAL A 3 -25.82 22.25 9.20
N THR A 4 -25.27 23.37 9.68
CA THR A 4 -24.56 24.34 8.85
C THR A 4 -23.07 24.02 8.94
N ILE A 5 -22.49 23.65 7.80
CA ILE A 5 -21.08 23.28 7.69
C ILE A 5 -20.41 24.17 6.64
N ASP A 6 -19.18 24.61 6.90
CA ASP A 6 -18.43 25.36 5.90
C ASP A 6 -18.03 24.45 4.73
N LYS A 7 -17.90 25.02 3.53
CA LYS A 7 -17.52 24.26 2.34
C LYS A 7 -16.14 23.60 2.49
N ASN A 8 -15.19 24.28 3.11
CA ASN A 8 -13.84 23.75 3.30
C ASN A 8 -13.84 22.65 4.37
N GLU A 9 -14.67 22.79 5.39
CA GLU A 9 -14.85 21.77 6.43
C GLU A 9 -15.45 20.49 5.84
N LEU A 10 -16.52 20.61 5.04
CA LEU A 10 -17.08 19.48 4.32
C LEU A 10 -16.07 18.81 3.39
N TYR A 11 -15.28 19.59 2.66
CA TYR A 11 -14.23 19.04 1.80
C TYR A 11 -13.15 18.31 2.62
N GLY A 12 -12.78 18.85 3.78
CA GLY A 12 -11.83 18.23 4.70
C GLY A 12 -12.31 16.85 5.15
N LEU A 13 -13.55 16.78 5.65
CA LEU A 13 -14.17 15.53 6.10
C LEU A 13 -14.23 14.48 4.99
N VAL A 14 -14.66 14.88 3.78
CA VAL A 14 -14.70 13.97 2.63
C VAL A 14 -13.29 13.48 2.27
N LYS A 15 -12.30 14.39 2.26
CA LYS A 15 -10.92 14.04 1.91
C LYS A 15 -10.28 13.10 2.94
N GLU A 16 -10.60 13.27 4.21
CA GLU A 16 -10.13 12.41 5.29
C GLU A 16 -10.75 11.01 5.18
N ALA A 17 -12.07 10.92 5.08
CA ALA A 17 -12.77 9.65 4.92
C ALA A 17 -12.28 8.86 3.69
N VAL A 18 -12.07 9.53 2.55
CA VAL A 18 -11.52 8.88 1.34
C VAL A 18 -10.08 8.44 1.55
N ARG A 19 -9.26 9.22 2.27
CA ARG A 19 -7.86 8.88 2.54
C ARG A 19 -7.75 7.63 3.41
N GLU A 20 -8.59 7.49 4.43
CA GLU A 20 -8.61 6.34 5.33
C GLU A 20 -8.90 5.06 4.55
N VAL A 21 -10.01 5.05 3.79
CA VAL A 21 -10.39 3.90 2.95
C VAL A 21 -9.29 3.56 1.95
N LEU A 22 -8.71 4.56 1.27
CA LEU A 22 -7.61 4.29 0.33
C LEU A 22 -6.37 3.74 1.04
N HIS A 23 -6.07 4.17 2.27
CA HIS A 23 -4.90 3.70 2.99
C HIS A 23 -5.05 2.24 3.41
N GLU A 24 -6.25 1.87 3.91
CA GLU A 24 -6.62 0.49 4.25
C GLU A 24 -6.56 -0.43 3.03
N GLU A 25 -7.22 -0.04 1.93
CA GLU A 25 -7.34 -0.89 0.73
C GLU A 25 -6.07 -0.94 -0.11
N ARG A 26 -5.21 0.09 -0.05
CA ARG A 26 -4.00 0.18 -0.90
C ARG A 26 -3.06 -0.98 -0.67
N PHE A 27 -2.88 -1.42 0.58
CA PHE A 27 -1.94 -2.51 0.86
C PHE A 27 -2.44 -3.84 0.32
N GLU A 28 -3.73 -4.12 0.48
CA GLU A 28 -4.35 -5.32 -0.10
C GLU A 28 -4.27 -5.30 -1.64
N LEU A 29 -4.56 -4.17 -2.27
CA LEU A 29 -4.42 -4.00 -3.72
C LEU A 29 -2.96 -4.17 -4.18
N PHE A 30 -1.99 -3.64 -3.42
CA PHE A 30 -0.58 -3.82 -3.70
C PHE A 30 -0.18 -5.29 -3.67
N LEU A 31 -0.57 -6.02 -2.62
CA LEU A 31 -0.29 -7.45 -2.50
C LEU A 31 -0.94 -8.27 -3.62
N LYS A 32 -2.20 -7.98 -3.98
CA LYS A 32 -2.89 -8.62 -5.10
C LYS A 32 -2.24 -8.34 -6.46
N GLY A 33 -1.50 -7.23 -6.57
CA GLY A 33 -0.78 -6.84 -7.78
C GLY A 33 0.57 -7.56 -7.96
N ILE A 34 1.09 -8.25 -6.94
CA ILE A 34 2.35 -8.97 -7.04
C ILE A 34 2.12 -10.24 -7.87
N PRO A 35 2.78 -10.41 -9.04
CA PRO A 35 2.63 -11.61 -9.83
C PRO A 35 3.25 -12.80 -9.09
N PHE A 36 2.65 -13.98 -9.28
CA PHE A 36 3.30 -15.21 -8.89
C PHE A 36 4.57 -15.40 -9.72
N VAL A 37 5.65 -15.80 -9.06
CA VAL A 37 6.95 -16.10 -9.68
C VAL A 37 7.33 -17.50 -9.23
N SER A 38 7.61 -18.39 -10.18
CA SER A 38 8.13 -19.72 -9.89
C SER A 38 9.59 -19.68 -9.45
N GLU A 39 10.06 -20.75 -8.81
CA GLU A 39 11.48 -20.87 -8.40
C GLU A 39 12.45 -20.80 -9.59
N GLU A 40 12.05 -21.26 -10.78
CA GLU A 40 12.87 -21.16 -11.99
C GLU A 40 12.96 -19.72 -12.48
N GLU A 41 11.84 -19.02 -12.57
CA GLU A 41 11.79 -17.61 -12.95
C GLU A 41 12.54 -16.74 -11.94
N MET A 42 12.46 -17.04 -10.64
CA MET A 42 13.19 -16.31 -9.60
C MET A 42 14.71 -16.47 -9.76
N ARG A 43 15.18 -17.70 -10.05
CA ARG A 43 16.61 -17.95 -10.34
C ARG A 43 17.08 -17.17 -11.58
N ASP A 44 16.27 -17.09 -12.63
CA ASP A 44 16.60 -16.33 -13.83
C ASP A 44 16.68 -14.82 -13.52
N ILE A 45 15.77 -14.30 -12.71
CA ILE A 45 15.80 -12.91 -12.23
C ILE A 45 17.09 -12.64 -11.43
N GLU A 46 17.43 -13.52 -10.49
CA GLU A 46 18.66 -13.38 -9.68
C GLU A 46 19.93 -13.47 -10.53
N ASN A 47 19.96 -14.35 -11.53
CA ASN A 47 21.09 -14.44 -12.46
C ASN A 47 21.25 -13.17 -13.31
N LEU A 48 20.15 -12.54 -13.72
CA LEU A 48 20.16 -11.34 -14.57
C LEU A 48 20.44 -10.05 -13.79
N TYR A 49 19.87 -9.91 -12.59
CA TYR A 49 19.88 -8.67 -11.82
C TYR A 49 20.70 -8.74 -10.53
N GLY A 50 21.19 -9.92 -10.16
CA GLY A 50 21.86 -10.19 -8.89
C GLY A 50 20.88 -10.51 -7.76
N GLU A 51 21.42 -11.03 -6.66
CA GLU A 51 20.63 -11.28 -5.45
C GLU A 51 20.26 -9.95 -4.75
N PRO A 52 19.04 -9.85 -4.20
CA PRO A 52 18.67 -8.70 -3.38
C PRO A 52 19.61 -8.57 -2.17
N SER A 53 20.04 -7.35 -1.84
CA SER A 53 20.97 -7.10 -0.73
C SER A 53 20.45 -7.67 0.60
N ALA A 54 21.24 -8.50 1.28
CA ALA A 54 20.86 -9.16 2.53
C ALA A 54 20.54 -8.20 3.69
N LYS A 55 21.02 -6.94 3.62
CA LYS A 55 20.65 -5.86 4.55
C LYS A 55 19.65 -4.95 3.86
N LYS A 56 18.36 -5.27 4.01
CA LYS A 56 17.30 -4.28 3.77
C LYS A 56 16.88 -3.76 5.14
N GLU A 57 17.21 -2.51 5.44
CA GLU A 57 16.43 -1.80 6.45
C GLU A 57 14.99 -1.75 5.92
N ALA A 58 14.01 -2.03 6.79
CA ALA A 58 12.62 -1.91 6.41
C ALA A 58 12.36 -0.43 6.03
N VAL A 59 12.29 -0.15 4.73
CA VAL A 59 12.00 1.20 4.22
C VAL A 59 10.56 1.59 4.56
N TYR A 60 9.69 0.60 4.72
CA TYR A 60 8.31 0.74 5.18
C TYR A 60 7.89 -0.52 5.94
N SER A 61 7.33 -0.35 7.13
CA SER A 61 6.70 -1.43 7.89
C SER A 61 5.41 -0.90 8.51
N GLU A 62 4.32 -1.63 8.34
CA GLU A 62 3.02 -1.30 8.92
C GLU A 62 2.39 -2.59 9.45
N THR A 63 1.88 -2.55 10.67
CA THR A 63 1.14 -3.66 11.27
C THR A 63 -0.33 -3.44 10.95
N ILE A 64 -0.94 -4.42 10.27
CA ILE A 64 -2.37 -4.40 9.94
C ILE A 64 -3.04 -5.45 10.81
N GLU A 65 -4.04 -5.04 11.61
CA GLU A 65 -4.94 -5.97 12.29
C GLU A 65 -5.95 -6.48 11.25
N ILE A 66 -6.02 -7.81 11.10
CA ILE A 66 -6.97 -8.50 10.20
C ILE A 66 -8.10 -9.07 11.05
#